data_AF-E4N2I6-F1
#
_entry.id   AF-E4N2I6-F1
#
_cell.length_a   1.000
_cell.length_b   1.000
_cell.length_c   1.000
_cell.angle_alpha   90.00
_cell.angle_beta   90.00
_cell.angle_gamma   90.00
#
_symmetry.space_group_name_H-M   'P 1'
#
loop_
_entity.id
_entity.type
_entity.pdbx_description
1 polymer ?
#
loop_
_entity_poly.entity_id
_entity_poly.type
_entity_poly.pdbx_seq_one_letter_code
_entity_poly.pdbx_strand_id
1 'polypeptide(L)'
;MRTTVMVPVERVFCDAHIARDGSEVEAKDCLTLAGHAWDLCLEHSIVFSRYLRDALGSPAEPASAAPVAAETTTPEAEQEDRQDDTEEDMAEAEPEVRPTVLVSGEIPGYEWDDAREAVRNLGYEVVGRADASTVLIICGEGAERATKKMRDAVEFGIPCFDATRPGAFRDAVCSGEFKGGDPLPRPVRKDAQAVRSERSTLKSEAQAIREWATAQGLAVSAKGPISGSVRHAYRVATRNDQQAA
;
A
#
# COMPACT_ATOMS: atom_id res chain seq x y z
N MET A 1 38.70 46.96 -4.33
CA MET A 1 38.70 45.94 -3.26
C MET A 1 37.73 44.85 -3.69
N ARG A 2 38.15 43.59 -3.81
CA ARG A 2 37.27 42.49 -4.24
C ARG A 2 36.52 41.96 -3.02
N THR A 3 35.21 42.16 -2.99
CA THR A 3 34.34 41.63 -1.94
C THR A 3 34.14 40.14 -2.19
N THR A 4 34.69 39.30 -1.31
CA THR A 4 34.42 37.86 -1.35
C THR A 4 33.13 37.64 -0.59
N VAL A 5 32.05 37.30 -1.31
CA VAL A 5 30.78 36.92 -0.71
C VAL A 5 30.88 35.44 -0.35
N MET A 6 30.84 35.13 0.95
CA MET A 6 30.71 33.74 1.41
C MET A 6 29.24 33.35 1.29
N VAL A 7 28.92 32.54 0.29
CA VAL A 7 27.60 31.91 0.17
C VAL A 7 27.62 30.64 1.02
N PRO A 8 26.77 30.52 2.06
CA PRO A 8 26.65 29.26 2.80
C PRO A 8 26.10 28.20 1.83
N VAL A 9 26.87 27.13 1.63
CA VAL A 9 26.40 25.96 0.90
C VAL A 9 25.60 25.11 1.88
N GLU A 10 24.29 25.16 1.77
CA GLU A 10 23.41 24.23 2.48
C GLU A 10 23.70 22.83 1.94
N ARG A 11 24.13 21.93 2.82
CA ARG A 11 24.39 20.53 2.44
C ARG A 11 23.05 19.81 2.39
N VAL A 12 22.76 19.26 1.22
CA VAL A 12 21.61 18.40 1.01
C VAL A 12 22.02 16.96 1.33
N PHE A 13 21.20 16.25 2.11
CA PHE A 13 21.51 14.91 2.59
C PHE A 13 20.65 13.86 1.90
N CYS A 14 21.15 12.63 1.87
CA CYS A 14 20.51 11.51 1.20
C CYS A 14 19.31 10.99 2.01
N ASP A 15 18.11 11.16 1.47
CA ASP A 15 16.86 10.74 2.09
C ASP A 15 16.82 9.24 2.40
N ALA A 16 17.42 8.42 1.54
CA ALA A 16 17.45 6.97 1.72
C ALA A 16 18.27 6.53 2.94
N HIS A 17 19.38 7.22 3.23
CA HIS A 17 20.17 6.95 4.43
C HIS A 17 19.46 7.46 5.69
N ILE A 18 18.88 8.65 5.62
CA ILE A 18 18.09 9.22 6.71
C ILE A 18 16.93 8.27 7.08
N ALA A 19 16.20 7.75 6.08
CA ALA A 19 15.09 6.84 6.30
C ALA A 19 15.51 5.45 6.81
N ARG A 20 16.66 4.93 6.36
CA ARG A 20 17.12 3.57 6.68
C ARG A 20 17.79 3.47 8.05
N ASP A 21 18.74 4.35 8.31
CA ASP A 21 19.62 4.28 9.49
C ASP A 21 19.89 5.65 10.14
N GLY A 22 19.28 6.72 9.64
CA GLY A 22 19.45 8.08 10.17
C GLY A 22 20.81 8.71 9.83
N SER A 23 21.61 8.09 8.93
CA SER A 23 22.91 8.65 8.57
C SER A 23 22.80 9.83 7.61
N GLU A 24 23.63 10.86 7.86
CA GLU A 24 23.73 12.06 7.04
C GLU A 24 24.81 11.87 5.97
N VAL A 25 24.42 11.30 4.83
CA VAL A 25 25.29 11.16 3.66
C VAL A 25 24.96 12.26 2.66
N GLU A 26 25.97 12.94 2.10
CA GLU A 26 25.75 14.02 1.13
C GLU A 26 25.03 13.51 -0.13
N ALA A 27 23.93 14.16 -0.49
CA ALA A 27 23.22 13.92 -1.73
C ALA A 27 24.01 14.52 -2.90
N LYS A 28 24.08 13.77 -3.99
CA LYS A 28 24.76 14.18 -5.22
C LYS A 28 23.82 14.29 -6.40
N ASP A 29 22.60 13.77 -6.25
CA ASP A 29 21.62 13.64 -7.30
C ASP A 29 20.22 13.86 -6.72
N CYS A 30 19.29 14.33 -7.54
CA CYS A 30 17.91 14.57 -7.15
C CYS A 30 16.99 13.83 -8.11
N LEU A 31 16.25 12.86 -7.58
CA LEU A 31 15.29 12.07 -8.34
C LEU A 31 13.90 12.68 -8.19
N THR A 32 13.22 12.96 -9.30
CA THR A 32 11.84 13.46 -9.29
C THR A 32 10.88 12.49 -9.96
N LEU A 33 9.76 12.19 -9.30
CA LEU A 33 8.69 11.34 -9.85
C LEU A 33 7.33 11.86 -9.38
N ALA A 34 6.42 12.11 -10.33
CA ALA A 34 5.03 12.52 -10.06
C ALA A 34 4.90 13.70 -9.05
N GLY A 35 5.82 14.67 -9.09
CA GLY A 35 5.81 15.85 -8.22
C GLY A 35 6.52 15.68 -6.88
N HIS A 36 7.05 14.49 -6.58
CA HIS A 36 7.91 14.25 -5.42
C HIS A 36 9.38 14.31 -5.83
N ALA A 37 10.22 14.85 -4.96
CA ALA A 37 11.67 14.93 -5.12
C ALA A 37 12.36 14.20 -3.97
N TRP A 38 13.41 13.45 -4.29
CA TRP A 38 14.27 12.78 -3.32
C TRP A 38 15.73 13.08 -3.61
N ASP A 39 16.46 13.51 -2.59
CA ASP A 39 17.87 13.78 -2.67
C ASP A 39 18.64 12.50 -2.32
N LEU A 40 19.47 12.04 -3.25
CA LEU A 40 20.11 10.73 -3.19
C LEU A 40 21.63 10.83 -3.31
N CYS A 41 22.32 9.98 -2.55
CA CYS A 41 23.73 9.71 -2.82
C CYS A 41 23.85 8.84 -4.09
N LEU A 42 25.05 8.80 -4.67
CA LEU A 42 25.30 8.10 -5.93
C LEU A 42 24.99 6.60 -5.89
N GLU A 43 25.15 5.95 -4.75
CA GLU A 43 24.79 4.53 -4.59
C GLU A 43 23.27 4.34 -4.69
N HIS A 44 22.51 5.13 -3.93
CA HIS A 44 21.05 5.06 -3.95
C HIS A 44 20.48 5.52 -5.29
N SER A 45 21.01 6.57 -5.93
CA SER A 45 20.51 7.00 -7.24
C SER A 45 20.62 5.91 -8.30
N ILE A 46 21.72 5.14 -8.32
CA ILE A 46 21.90 3.99 -9.21
C ILE A 46 20.92 2.87 -8.89
N VAL A 47 20.77 2.51 -7.62
CA VAL A 47 19.87 1.44 -7.18
C VAL A 47 18.42 1.77 -7.50
N PHE A 48 17.95 2.97 -7.13
CA PHE A 48 16.61 3.45 -7.43
C PHE A 48 16.36 3.53 -8.94
N SER A 49 17.31 4.05 -9.71
CA SER A 49 17.21 4.10 -11.18
C SER A 49 17.04 2.71 -11.80
N ARG A 50 17.71 1.69 -11.26
CA ARG A 50 17.55 0.31 -11.72
C ARG A 50 16.15 -0.21 -11.41
N TYR A 51 15.66 -0.03 -10.19
CA TYR A 51 14.30 -0.45 -9.83
C TYR A 51 13.24 0.26 -10.66
N LEU A 52 13.41 1.55 -10.94
CA LEU A 52 12.52 2.31 -11.81
C LEU A 52 12.53 1.77 -13.23
N ARG A 53 13.69 1.43 -13.80
CA ARG A 53 13.75 0.79 -15.12
C ARG A 53 13.11 -0.60 -15.13
N ASP A 54 13.30 -1.37 -14.06
CA ASP A 54 12.70 -2.69 -13.94
C ASP A 54 11.18 -2.61 -13.79
N ALA A 55 10.65 -1.57 -13.13
CA ALA A 55 9.22 -1.40 -12.90
C ALA A 55 8.49 -0.69 -14.05
N LEU A 56 9.10 0.34 -14.64
CA LEU A 56 8.49 1.20 -15.68
C LEU A 56 8.96 0.85 -17.09
N GLY A 57 9.96 -0.03 -17.23
CA GLY A 57 10.66 -0.27 -18.47
C GLY A 57 11.83 0.70 -18.68
N SER A 58 12.70 0.38 -19.64
CA SER A 58 13.73 1.34 -20.04
C SER A 58 13.07 2.57 -20.68
N PRO A 59 13.50 3.79 -20.34
CA PRO A 59 13.04 4.96 -21.07
C PRO A 59 13.34 4.72 -22.55
N ALA A 60 12.30 4.72 -23.39
CA ALA A 60 12.51 4.80 -24.83
C ALA A 60 13.41 6.00 -25.09
N GLU A 61 14.49 5.82 -25.86
CA GLU A 61 15.36 6.94 -26.23
C GLU A 61 14.47 8.09 -26.69
N PRO A 62 14.57 9.28 -26.08
CA PRO A 62 13.82 10.42 -26.58
C PRO A 62 14.32 10.67 -28.00
N ALA A 63 13.46 10.44 -28.99
CA ALA A 63 13.70 10.87 -30.35
C ALA A 63 14.04 12.35 -30.30
N SER A 64 15.31 12.65 -30.57
CA SER A 64 15.94 13.96 -30.77
C SER A 64 14.93 15.11 -30.92
N ALA A 65 14.44 15.64 -29.80
CA ALA A 65 13.73 16.90 -29.76
C ALA A 65 14.77 18.00 -29.62
N ALA A 66 14.90 18.80 -30.67
CA ALA A 66 15.78 19.96 -30.72
C ALA A 66 15.48 20.93 -29.55
N PRO A 67 16.51 21.60 -28.98
CA PRO A 67 16.31 22.51 -27.86
C PRO A 67 15.60 23.76 -28.35
N VAL A 68 14.39 24.01 -27.84
CA VAL A 68 13.76 25.34 -27.96
C VAL A 68 14.34 26.20 -26.87
N ALA A 69 14.98 27.29 -27.30
CA ALA A 69 15.76 28.20 -26.50
C ALA A 69 14.95 28.80 -25.34
N ALA A 70 15.61 28.85 -24.18
CA ALA A 70 15.26 29.72 -23.08
C ALA A 70 15.49 31.18 -23.51
N GLU A 71 14.45 32.01 -23.44
CA GLU A 71 14.59 33.46 -23.36
C GLU A 71 14.12 33.95 -21.99
N THR A 72 15.11 34.41 -21.24
CA THR A 72 15.00 35.29 -20.08
C THR A 72 14.37 36.62 -20.48
N THR A 73 13.27 37.03 -19.83
CA THR A 73 12.96 38.44 -19.60
C THR A 73 12.08 38.61 -18.36
N THR A 74 12.70 39.09 -17.27
CA THR A 74 12.03 39.95 -16.28
C THR A 74 12.03 41.38 -16.84
N PRO A 75 10.96 42.18 -16.64
CA PRO A 75 11.03 43.15 -15.54
C PRO A 75 9.70 43.41 -14.81
N GLU A 76 9.84 43.91 -13.58
CA GLU A 76 8.83 44.58 -12.75
C GLU A 76 8.04 45.67 -13.50
N ALA A 77 6.73 45.76 -13.23
CA ALA A 77 6.04 47.03 -12.96
C ALA A 77 4.65 46.77 -12.38
N GLU A 78 4.36 47.44 -11.27
CA GLU A 78 3.07 47.56 -10.60
C GLU A 78 1.94 47.98 -11.56
N GLN A 79 0.74 47.40 -11.40
CA GLN A 79 -0.50 48.08 -11.75
C GLN A 79 -1.67 47.60 -10.89
N GLU A 80 -2.32 48.61 -10.31
CA GLU A 80 -3.39 48.61 -9.32
C GLU A 80 -4.72 48.01 -9.81
N ASP A 81 -5.46 47.50 -8.82
CA ASP A 81 -6.93 47.39 -8.73
C ASP A 81 -7.76 47.44 -10.02
N ARG A 82 -8.32 46.28 -10.38
CA ARG A 82 -9.66 46.24 -10.93
C ARG A 82 -10.37 44.93 -10.57
N GLN A 83 -11.26 45.04 -9.59
CA GLN A 83 -12.33 44.09 -9.35
C GLN A 83 -13.12 43.89 -10.66
N ASP A 84 -13.21 42.65 -11.10
CA ASP A 84 -14.31 42.22 -11.95
C ASP A 84 -14.93 41.00 -11.27
N ASP A 85 -16.15 41.20 -10.81
CA ASP A 85 -17.03 40.21 -10.24
C ASP A 85 -17.25 39.10 -11.26
N THR A 86 -16.44 38.05 -11.22
CA THR A 86 -16.85 36.76 -11.77
C THR A 86 -17.26 35.91 -10.59
N GLU A 87 -18.56 35.88 -10.36
CA GLU A 87 -19.22 34.82 -9.60
C GLU A 87 -18.67 33.51 -10.16
N GLU A 88 -17.70 32.92 -9.45
CA GLU A 88 -17.29 31.55 -9.68
C GLU A 88 -18.53 30.72 -9.39
N ASP A 89 -19.21 30.37 -10.48
CA ASP A 89 -20.21 29.34 -10.56
C ASP A 89 -19.63 28.12 -9.85
N MET A 90 -19.99 28.00 -8.56
CA MET A 90 -19.84 26.79 -7.79
C MET A 90 -20.78 25.78 -8.43
N ALA A 91 -20.33 25.24 -9.57
CA ALA A 91 -20.79 23.95 -10.03
C ALA A 91 -20.51 23.01 -8.86
N GLU A 92 -21.56 22.72 -8.10
CA GLU A 92 -21.63 21.57 -7.22
C GLU A 92 -21.15 20.40 -8.09
N ALA A 93 -19.88 20.01 -7.91
CA ALA A 93 -19.34 18.85 -8.55
C ALA A 93 -20.29 17.71 -8.16
N GLU A 94 -21.08 17.24 -9.12
CA GLU A 94 -21.88 16.04 -8.94
C GLU A 94 -20.96 15.02 -8.29
N PRO A 95 -21.35 14.41 -7.15
CA PRO A 95 -20.44 13.55 -6.41
C PRO A 95 -19.94 12.48 -7.37
N GLU A 96 -18.67 12.55 -7.76
CA GLU A 96 -18.07 11.57 -8.66
C GLU A 96 -18.31 10.21 -8.02
N VAL A 97 -19.25 9.44 -8.58
CA VAL A 97 -19.64 8.14 -8.04
C VAL A 97 -18.46 7.21 -8.28
N ARG A 98 -17.58 7.12 -7.29
CA ARG A 98 -16.38 6.31 -7.40
C ARG A 98 -16.80 4.86 -7.57
N PRO A 99 -16.27 4.16 -8.57
CA PRO A 99 -16.58 2.74 -8.76
C PRO A 99 -16.18 1.97 -7.50
N THR A 100 -17.10 1.17 -6.97
CA THR A 100 -16.83 0.41 -5.74
C THR A 100 -16.23 -0.96 -6.09
N VAL A 101 -15.33 -1.45 -5.23
CA VAL A 101 -14.61 -2.73 -5.40
C VAL A 101 -14.70 -3.53 -4.12
N LEU A 102 -14.94 -4.83 -4.26
CA LEU A 102 -14.89 -5.79 -3.17
C LEU A 102 -13.52 -6.47 -3.11
N VAL A 103 -12.86 -6.41 -1.95
CA VAL A 103 -11.67 -7.23 -1.70
C VAL A 103 -12.05 -8.42 -0.82
N SER A 104 -11.67 -9.63 -1.21
CA SER A 104 -11.96 -10.88 -0.51
C SER A 104 -10.75 -11.80 -0.49
N GLY A 105 -10.39 -12.32 0.68
CA GLY A 105 -9.21 -13.20 0.83
C GLY A 105 -7.89 -12.43 0.98
N GLU A 106 -6.85 -13.14 1.40
CA GLU A 106 -5.50 -12.58 1.58
C GLU A 106 -4.81 -12.45 0.23
N ILE A 107 -4.19 -11.30 -0.05
CA ILE A 107 -3.51 -11.06 -1.33
C ILE A 107 -2.03 -11.39 -1.15
N PRO A 108 -1.46 -12.32 -1.94
CA PRO A 108 -0.06 -12.68 -1.83
C PRO A 108 0.87 -11.47 -1.98
N GLY A 109 1.72 -11.24 -0.97
CA GLY A 109 2.68 -10.14 -0.96
C GLY A 109 2.13 -8.78 -0.53
N TYR A 110 0.87 -8.71 -0.09
CA TYR A 110 0.28 -7.50 0.47
C TYR A 110 -0.38 -7.80 1.81
N GLU A 111 -0.17 -6.91 2.79
CA GLU A 111 -1.01 -6.90 3.97
C GLU A 111 -2.43 -6.43 3.61
N TRP A 112 -3.38 -6.80 4.45
CA TRP A 112 -4.80 -6.55 4.18
C TRP A 112 -5.13 -5.07 4.01
N ASP A 113 -4.52 -4.19 4.80
CA ASP A 113 -4.75 -2.75 4.71
C ASP A 113 -4.04 -2.13 3.49
N ASP A 114 -2.80 -2.53 3.22
CA ASP A 114 -2.01 -2.09 2.06
C ASP A 114 -2.72 -2.40 0.74
N ALA A 115 -3.30 -3.60 0.62
CA ALA A 115 -4.02 -3.98 -0.59
C ALA A 115 -5.25 -3.09 -0.82
N ARG A 116 -5.94 -2.70 0.26
CA ARG A 116 -7.11 -1.81 0.15
C ARG A 116 -6.70 -0.38 -0.14
N GLU A 117 -5.58 0.07 0.42
CA GLU A 117 -5.00 1.37 0.10
C GLU A 117 -4.56 1.45 -1.36
N ALA A 118 -3.90 0.42 -1.89
CA ALA A 118 -3.54 0.33 -3.30
C ALA A 118 -4.76 0.45 -4.23
N VAL A 119 -5.87 -0.21 -3.89
CA VAL A 119 -7.13 -0.08 -4.65
C VAL A 119 -7.72 1.33 -4.55
N ARG A 120 -7.65 1.99 -3.38
CA ARG A 120 -8.10 3.38 -3.22
C ARG A 120 -7.25 4.38 -4.01
N ASN A 121 -5.94 4.16 -4.07
CA ASN A 121 -5.02 5.01 -4.82
C ASN A 121 -5.28 4.97 -6.33
N LEU A 122 -5.94 3.92 -6.81
CA LEU A 122 -6.41 3.78 -8.20
C LEU A 122 -7.78 4.43 -8.46
N GLY A 123 -8.37 5.09 -7.45
CA GLY A 123 -9.66 5.78 -7.57
C GLY A 123 -10.88 4.93 -7.25
N TYR A 124 -10.71 3.68 -6.83
CA TYR A 124 -11.81 2.80 -6.44
C TYR A 124 -12.17 2.95 -4.96
N GLU A 125 -13.45 2.79 -4.62
CA GLU A 125 -13.88 2.72 -3.23
C GLU A 125 -13.99 1.27 -2.75
N VAL A 126 -13.31 0.92 -1.66
CA VAL A 126 -13.32 -0.46 -1.16
C VAL A 126 -14.49 -0.71 -0.19
N VAL A 127 -15.49 -1.45 -0.66
CA VAL A 127 -16.72 -1.77 0.08
C VAL A 127 -16.70 -3.17 0.70
N GLY A 128 -17.47 -3.36 1.77
CA GLY A 128 -17.63 -4.66 2.43
C GLY A 128 -18.75 -5.53 1.84
N ARG A 129 -19.65 -4.91 1.07
CA ARG A 129 -20.87 -5.47 0.47
C ARG A 129 -20.92 -5.05 -0.99
N ALA A 130 -21.43 -5.92 -1.85
CA ALA A 130 -21.76 -5.49 -3.20
C ALA A 130 -22.96 -4.55 -3.16
N ASP A 131 -22.90 -3.53 -3.98
CA ASP A 131 -23.96 -2.59 -4.32
C ASP A 131 -24.06 -2.46 -5.84
N ALA A 132 -25.01 -1.65 -6.31
CA ALA A 132 -25.23 -1.43 -7.74
C ALA A 132 -24.06 -0.71 -8.44
N SER A 133 -23.18 -0.05 -7.68
CA SER A 133 -21.96 0.62 -8.15
C SER A 133 -20.73 -0.28 -8.12
N THR A 134 -20.86 -1.55 -7.70
CA THR A 134 -19.72 -2.46 -7.58
C THR A 134 -19.32 -3.00 -8.93
N VAL A 135 -18.15 -2.56 -9.40
CA VAL A 135 -17.65 -2.88 -10.75
C VAL A 135 -16.81 -4.15 -10.74
N LEU A 136 -16.18 -4.49 -9.61
CA LEU A 136 -15.23 -5.60 -9.55
C LEU A 136 -15.16 -6.26 -8.17
N ILE A 137 -14.91 -7.56 -8.16
CA ILE A 137 -14.44 -8.29 -6.97
C ILE A 137 -13.03 -8.84 -7.17
N ILE A 138 -12.14 -8.50 -6.24
CA ILE A 138 -10.76 -8.98 -6.15
C ILE A 138 -10.73 -10.18 -5.19
N CYS A 139 -10.37 -11.34 -5.72
CA CYS A 139 -10.31 -12.59 -4.98
C CYS A 139 -8.85 -13.01 -4.75
N GLY A 140 -8.40 -12.95 -3.50
CA GLY A 140 -7.15 -13.53 -3.04
C GLY A 140 -7.32 -14.93 -2.46
N GLU A 141 -6.31 -15.40 -1.73
CA GLU A 141 -6.32 -16.70 -1.07
C GLU A 141 -7.43 -16.78 -0.02
N GLY A 142 -8.22 -17.84 -0.07
CA GLY A 142 -9.34 -18.04 0.85
C GLY A 142 -10.58 -17.22 0.54
N ALA A 143 -10.66 -16.57 -0.63
CA ALA A 143 -11.84 -15.79 -1.05
C ALA A 143 -13.13 -16.62 -1.05
N GLU A 144 -13.05 -17.93 -1.29
CA GLU A 144 -14.18 -18.86 -1.26
C GLU A 144 -14.88 -18.94 0.10
N ARG A 145 -14.17 -18.60 1.18
CA ARG A 145 -14.70 -18.58 2.55
C ARG A 145 -15.65 -17.42 2.77
N ALA A 146 -15.54 -16.35 1.97
CA ALA A 146 -16.43 -15.20 2.02
C ALA A 146 -17.74 -15.48 1.26
N THR A 147 -18.46 -16.53 1.67
CA THR A 147 -19.62 -17.07 0.95
C THR A 147 -20.70 -16.04 0.65
N LYS A 148 -20.82 -14.99 1.47
CA LYS A 148 -21.76 -13.90 1.25
C LYS A 148 -21.30 -12.97 0.12
N LYS A 149 -20.02 -12.57 0.11
CA LYS A 149 -19.45 -11.76 -0.98
C LYS A 149 -19.49 -12.50 -2.31
N MET A 150 -19.22 -13.81 -2.31
CA MET A 150 -19.29 -14.63 -3.52
C MET A 150 -20.72 -14.74 -4.05
N ARG A 151 -21.71 -14.88 -3.16
CA ARG A 151 -23.11 -14.90 -3.57
C ARG A 151 -23.54 -13.55 -4.14
N ASP A 152 -23.21 -12.47 -3.44
CA ASP A 152 -23.52 -11.11 -3.88
C ASP A 152 -22.88 -10.86 -5.27
N ALA A 153 -21.61 -11.26 -5.48
CA ALA A 153 -20.95 -11.15 -6.78
C ALA A 153 -21.64 -11.95 -7.91
N VAL A 154 -22.11 -13.17 -7.62
CA VAL A 154 -22.85 -13.97 -8.61
C VAL A 154 -24.23 -13.36 -8.92
N GLU A 155 -24.93 -12.86 -7.90
CA GLU A 155 -26.27 -12.25 -8.04
C GLU A 155 -26.23 -10.97 -8.87
N PHE A 156 -25.22 -10.13 -8.64
CA PHE A 156 -25.01 -8.88 -9.37
C PHE A 156 -24.18 -9.04 -10.66
N GLY A 157 -23.74 -10.27 -10.99
CA GLY A 157 -22.94 -10.53 -12.20
C GLY A 157 -21.58 -9.81 -12.22
N ILE A 158 -21.00 -9.58 -11.04
CA ILE A 158 -19.77 -8.78 -10.87
C ILE A 158 -18.59 -9.59 -11.40
N PRO A 159 -17.78 -9.02 -12.30
CA PRO A 159 -16.60 -9.68 -12.81
C PRO A 159 -15.55 -9.88 -11.70
N CYS A 160 -14.82 -10.99 -11.78
CA CYS A 160 -13.81 -11.36 -10.81
C CYS A 160 -12.41 -11.09 -11.36
N PHE A 161 -11.54 -10.59 -10.49
CA PHE A 161 -10.09 -10.55 -10.69
C PHE A 161 -9.43 -11.52 -9.71
N ASP A 162 -8.71 -12.51 -10.25
CA ASP A 162 -7.98 -13.49 -9.44
C ASP A 162 -6.59 -12.97 -9.07
N ALA A 163 -6.48 -12.55 -7.81
CA ALA A 163 -5.25 -12.06 -7.18
C ALA A 163 -4.41 -13.17 -6.54
N THR A 164 -4.83 -14.45 -6.60
CA THR A 164 -4.04 -15.57 -6.05
C THR A 164 -2.77 -15.85 -6.84
N ARG A 165 -2.74 -15.44 -8.12
CA ARG A 165 -1.55 -15.55 -8.96
C ARG A 165 -0.44 -14.63 -8.41
N PRO A 166 0.75 -15.16 -8.08
CA PRO A 166 1.83 -14.35 -7.54
C PRO A 166 2.16 -13.18 -8.46
N GLY A 167 2.17 -11.96 -7.92
CA GLY A 167 2.47 -10.74 -8.67
C GLY A 167 1.31 -10.15 -9.47
N ALA A 168 0.22 -10.89 -9.73
CA ALA A 168 -0.87 -10.38 -10.57
C ALA A 168 -1.53 -9.11 -10.00
N PHE A 169 -1.74 -9.06 -8.68
CA PHE A 169 -2.27 -7.87 -8.03
C PHE A 169 -1.30 -6.69 -8.14
N ARG A 170 0.00 -6.90 -7.94
CA ARG A 170 1.03 -5.87 -8.11
C ARG A 170 1.04 -5.35 -9.53
N ASP A 171 1.03 -6.24 -10.52
CA ASP A 171 1.07 -5.87 -11.93
C ASP A 171 -0.17 -5.04 -12.32
N ALA A 172 -1.35 -5.43 -11.83
CA ALA A 172 -2.59 -4.68 -12.04
C ALA A 172 -2.56 -3.29 -11.40
N VAL A 173 -2.00 -3.19 -10.17
CA VAL A 173 -1.81 -1.90 -9.49
C VAL A 173 -0.82 -1.03 -10.27
N CYS A 174 0.30 -1.59 -10.72
CA CYS A 174 1.28 -0.87 -11.53
C CYS A 174 0.73 -0.45 -12.90
N SER A 175 -0.15 -1.26 -13.51
CA SER A 175 -0.79 -0.92 -14.78
C SER A 175 -1.95 0.07 -14.66
N GLY A 176 -2.42 0.34 -13.43
CA GLY A 176 -3.50 1.31 -13.19
C GLY A 176 -4.91 0.76 -13.37
N GLU A 177 -5.08 -0.52 -13.65
CA GLU A 177 -6.36 -1.12 -14.05
C GLU A 177 -6.46 -2.58 -13.59
N PHE A 178 -7.61 -2.95 -13.01
CA PHE A 178 -7.94 -4.33 -12.69
C PHE A 178 -8.86 -4.93 -13.76
N LYS A 179 -8.37 -5.91 -14.51
CA LYS A 179 -9.15 -6.57 -15.56
C LYS A 179 -10.01 -7.69 -14.99
N GLY A 180 -11.30 -7.44 -14.88
CA GLY A 180 -12.27 -8.47 -14.55
C GLY A 180 -12.45 -9.46 -15.71
N GLY A 181 -12.54 -10.76 -15.41
CA GLY A 181 -12.70 -11.81 -16.42
C GLY A 181 -12.36 -13.21 -15.95
N ASP A 182 -11.78 -13.34 -14.75
CA ASP A 182 -11.48 -14.62 -14.15
C ASP A 182 -12.77 -15.30 -13.64
N PRO A 183 -12.81 -16.64 -13.60
CA PRO A 183 -13.96 -17.35 -13.04
C PRO A 183 -14.07 -17.12 -11.53
N LEU A 184 -15.26 -16.74 -11.05
CA LEU A 184 -15.52 -16.62 -9.61
C LEU A 184 -15.23 -17.94 -8.89
N PRO A 185 -14.47 -17.93 -7.78
CA PRO A 185 -14.22 -19.14 -7.01
C PRO A 185 -15.53 -19.65 -6.40
N ARG A 186 -15.76 -20.96 -6.48
CA ARG A 186 -16.98 -21.57 -5.93
C ARG A 186 -16.99 -21.38 -4.41
N PRO A 187 -18.05 -20.82 -3.82
CA PRO A 187 -18.10 -20.60 -2.37
C PRO A 187 -18.09 -21.95 -1.66
N VAL A 188 -17.00 -22.23 -0.95
CA VAL A 188 -16.90 -23.40 -0.09
C VAL A 188 -17.43 -22.97 1.27
N ARG A 189 -18.61 -23.49 1.65
CA ARG A 189 -19.02 -23.45 3.05
C ARG A 189 -18.05 -24.34 3.81
N LYS A 190 -17.04 -23.75 4.47
CA LYS A 190 -16.44 -24.42 5.62
C LYS A 190 -17.56 -24.63 6.63
N ASP A 191 -17.72 -25.87 7.10
CA ASP A 191 -18.73 -26.18 8.09
C ASP A 191 -18.61 -25.18 9.24
N ALA A 192 -19.73 -24.60 9.67
CA ALA A 192 -19.74 -23.65 10.79
C ALA A 192 -19.10 -24.27 12.06
N GLN A 193 -19.09 -25.60 12.13
CA GLN A 193 -18.41 -26.38 13.14
C GLN A 193 -16.88 -26.29 13.04
N ALA A 194 -16.29 -26.34 11.84
CA ALA A 194 -14.86 -26.21 11.61
C ALA A 194 -14.34 -24.81 12.01
N VAL A 195 -15.06 -23.76 11.64
CA VAL A 195 -14.71 -22.37 12.02
C VAL A 195 -14.88 -22.15 13.53
N ARG A 196 -15.91 -22.75 14.15
CA ARG A 196 -16.07 -22.73 15.61
C ARG A 196 -14.97 -23.51 16.32
N SER A 197 -14.53 -24.65 15.78
CA SER A 197 -13.43 -25.42 16.35
C SER A 197 -12.11 -24.67 16.24
N GLU A 198 -11.80 -24.04 15.10
CA GLU A 198 -10.59 -23.20 14.93
C GLU A 198 -10.60 -22.01 15.91
N ARG A 199 -11.75 -21.34 16.09
CA ARG A 199 -11.88 -20.27 17.08
C ARG A 199 -11.76 -20.79 18.52
N SER A 200 -12.24 -22.01 18.78
CA SER A 200 -12.13 -22.66 20.07
C SER A 200 -10.69 -23.07 20.38
N THR A 201 -9.93 -23.58 19.40
CA THR A 201 -8.52 -23.95 19.56
C THR A 201 -7.64 -22.71 19.77
N LEU A 202 -7.88 -21.63 19.02
CA LEU A 202 -7.20 -20.36 19.24
C LEU A 202 -7.49 -19.78 20.65
N LYS A 203 -8.72 -19.94 21.14
CA LYS A 203 -9.09 -19.52 22.49
C LYS A 203 -8.42 -20.40 23.55
N SER A 204 -8.33 -21.71 23.34
CA SER A 204 -7.63 -22.63 24.26
C SER A 204 -6.12 -22.39 24.27
N GLU A 205 -5.51 -22.11 23.12
CA GLU A 205 -4.09 -21.79 23.02
C GLU A 205 -3.76 -20.47 23.72
N ALA A 206 -4.58 -19.43 23.49
CA ALA A 206 -4.42 -18.15 24.19
C ALA A 206 -4.57 -18.30 25.72
N GLN A 207 -5.40 -19.24 26.18
CA GLN A 207 -5.53 -19.56 27.60
C GLN A 207 -4.27 -20.29 28.12
N ALA A 208 -3.78 -21.30 27.40
CA ALA A 208 -2.57 -22.03 27.75
C ALA A 208 -1.33 -21.11 27.82
N ILE A 209 -1.21 -20.15 26.90
CA ILE A 209 -0.13 -19.16 26.92
C ILE A 209 -0.22 -18.27 28.16
N ARG A 210 -1.42 -17.87 28.59
CA ARG A 210 -1.61 -17.05 29.79
C ARG A 210 -1.31 -17.82 31.07
N GLU A 211 -1.73 -19.07 31.16
CA GLU A 211 -1.45 -19.94 32.30
C GLU A 211 0.06 -20.19 32.43
N TRP A 212 0.73 -20.50 31.31
CA TRP A 212 2.18 -20.64 31.24
C TRP A 212 2.90 -19.34 31.61
N ALA A 213 2.49 -18.20 31.04
CA ALA A 213 3.09 -16.91 31.35
C ALA A 213 2.96 -16.55 32.84
N THR A 214 1.80 -16.84 33.44
CA THR A 214 1.56 -16.64 34.87
C THR A 214 2.47 -17.53 35.72
N ALA A 215 2.65 -18.80 35.34
CA ALA A 215 3.56 -19.72 36.02
C ALA A 215 5.03 -19.28 35.94
N GLN A 216 5.42 -18.60 34.86
CA GLN A 216 6.75 -18.00 34.67
C GLN A 216 6.91 -16.61 35.31
N GLY A 217 5.85 -16.09 35.97
CA GLY A 217 5.87 -14.75 36.58
C GLY A 217 5.82 -13.58 35.59
N LEU A 218 5.44 -13.83 34.33
CA LEU A 218 5.31 -12.79 33.31
C LEU A 218 3.96 -12.06 33.44
N ALA A 219 4.02 -10.72 33.47
CA ALA A 219 2.82 -9.88 33.54
C ALA A 219 2.05 -9.93 32.20
N VAL A 220 0.90 -10.62 32.20
CA VAL A 220 -0.02 -10.69 31.06
C VAL A 220 -1.43 -10.26 31.46
N SER A 221 -2.13 -9.58 30.56
CA SER A 221 -3.53 -9.20 30.79
C SER A 221 -4.46 -10.41 30.74
N ALA A 222 -5.37 -10.51 31.71
CA ALA A 222 -6.34 -11.60 31.82
C ALA A 222 -7.32 -11.67 30.62
N LYS A 223 -7.61 -10.53 29.97
CA LYS A 223 -8.55 -10.44 28.85
C LYS A 223 -8.03 -9.65 27.64
N GLY A 224 -6.80 -9.12 27.72
CA GLY A 224 -6.19 -8.32 26.66
C GLY A 224 -5.39 -9.12 25.63
N PRO A 225 -4.85 -8.42 24.60
CA PRO A 225 -3.93 -9.00 23.63
C PRO A 225 -2.67 -9.51 24.34
N ILE A 226 -2.24 -10.72 23.96
CA ILE A 226 -0.98 -11.30 24.44
C ILE A 226 0.14 -10.76 23.56
N SER A 227 1.21 -10.24 24.19
CA SER A 227 2.36 -9.71 23.47
C SER A 227 3.06 -10.79 22.63
N GLY A 228 3.62 -10.39 21.49
CA GLY A 228 4.31 -11.31 20.57
C GLY A 228 5.48 -12.05 21.23
N SER A 229 6.22 -11.36 22.09
CA SER A 229 7.35 -11.94 22.86
C SER A 229 6.90 -13.11 23.75
N VAL A 230 5.80 -12.96 24.48
CA VAL A 230 5.26 -14.04 25.34
C VAL A 230 4.78 -15.23 24.51
N ARG A 231 4.12 -15.00 23.36
CA ARG A 231 3.73 -16.09 22.45
C ARG A 231 4.93 -16.82 21.85
N HIS A 232 6.03 -16.10 21.59
CA HIS A 232 7.25 -16.70 21.07
C HIS A 232 7.94 -17.53 22.15
N ALA A 233 8.10 -16.99 23.36
CA ALA A 233 8.70 -17.69 24.49
C ALA A 233 7.93 -18.98 24.83
N TYR A 234 6.59 -18.94 24.81
CA TYR A 234 5.76 -20.13 24.97
C TYR A 234 6.06 -21.19 23.89
N ARG A 235 6.07 -20.81 22.61
CA ARG A 235 6.36 -21.73 21.50
C ARG A 235 7.73 -22.38 21.60
N VAL A 236 8.74 -21.62 22.03
CA VAL A 236 10.11 -22.15 22.24
C VAL A 236 10.13 -23.11 23.42
N ALA A 237 9.49 -22.77 24.55
CA ALA A 237 9.40 -23.64 25.71
C ALA A 237 8.69 -24.97 25.39
N THR A 238 7.53 -24.91 24.74
CA THR A 238 6.78 -26.11 24.34
C THR A 238 7.54 -26.98 23.35
N ARG A 239 8.29 -26.38 22.41
CA ARG A 239 9.15 -27.13 21.48
C ARG A 239 10.30 -27.83 22.21
N ASN A 240 10.93 -27.16 23.17
CA ASN A 240 12.02 -27.75 23.96
C ASN A 240 11.53 -28.89 24.85
N ASP A 241 10.37 -28.75 25.49
CA ASP A 241 9.76 -29.81 26.30
C ASP A 241 9.42 -31.05 25.47
N GLN A 242 8.97 -30.86 24.22
CA GLN A 242 8.69 -31.97 23.29
C GLN A 242 9.95 -32.67 22.76
N GLN A 243 11.11 -32.00 22.79
CA GLN A 243 12.39 -32.58 22.37
C GLN A 243 13.15 -33.25 23.53
N ALA A 244 12.78 -32.94 24.78
CA ALA A 244 13.39 -33.49 25.98
C ALA A 244 12.61 -34.71 26.55
N ALA A 245 11.42 -35.00 26.01
CA ALA A 245 10.59 -36.16 26.33
C ALA A 245 10.82 -37.31 25.34
#